data_AF-A0A8T4QHZ1-F1
#
_entry.id   AF-A0A8T4QHZ1-F1
#
_cell.length_a   1.000
_cell.length_b   1.000
_cell.length_c   1.000
_cell.angle_alpha   90.00
_cell.angle_beta   90.00
_cell.angle_gamma   90.00
#
_symmetry.space_group_name_H-M   'P 1'
#
loop_
_entity.id
_entity.type
_entity.pdbx_description
1 polymer ?
#
loop_
_entity_poly.entity_id
_entity_poly.type
_entity_poly.pdbx_seq_one_letter_code
_entity_poly.pdbx_strand_id
1 'polypeptide(L)'
;MSTATQPELKEFYASSADTALRDLQDAHYKPLFMPGVIDARLADENLFKTWLLSTSMRATGKTKQCSGVVIYAHIPNYFSNPANIRKAIDQGLVNYAVKVPQEEFDRLVKLAEKGAKGVHIVPYETLKKAASGYVPLDEALAHPQTIPFCNGKERAEKYVPKVGEVYNTKTIGIWHSDDLYDQPVARLLYVGGVDDDGLYGFDYFYDIACFLGVRSSASAVSASQQNSKEPRESTYSQIMRMVRPLVTKRNHGKLEERVRKQF
;
A
#
# COMPACT_ATOMS: atom_id res chain seq x y z
N MET A 1 32.71 -11.60 13.65
CA MET A 1 31.84 -11.49 12.46
C MET A 1 30.50 -10.97 12.94
N SER A 2 30.09 -9.77 12.53
CA SER A 2 28.78 -9.22 12.89
C SER A 2 27.72 -9.97 12.09
N THR A 3 26.90 -10.78 12.75
CA THR A 3 25.68 -11.33 12.14
C THR A 3 24.75 -10.17 11.86
N ALA A 4 24.68 -9.73 10.60
CA ALA A 4 23.71 -8.73 10.19
C ALA A 4 22.32 -9.28 10.50
N THR A 5 21.68 -8.70 11.52
CA THR A 5 20.35 -9.11 11.95
C THR A 5 19.37 -8.77 10.81
N GLN A 6 18.58 -9.76 10.39
CA GLN A 6 17.61 -9.59 9.31
C GLN A 6 16.57 -8.50 9.68
N PRO A 7 16.16 -7.64 8.73
CA PRO A 7 15.13 -6.66 8.99
C PRO A 7 13.83 -7.35 9.36
N GLU A 8 13.09 -6.76 10.29
CA GLU A 8 11.79 -7.27 10.71
C GLU A 8 10.70 -6.76 9.76
N LEU A 9 9.93 -7.68 9.19
CA LEU A 9 8.76 -7.38 8.37
C LEU A 9 7.48 -7.64 9.16
N LYS A 10 6.47 -6.79 9.00
CA LYS A 10 5.17 -6.95 9.64
C LYS A 10 4.05 -6.36 8.78
N GLU A 11 2.95 -7.10 8.66
CA GLU A 11 1.72 -6.66 8.02
C GLU A 11 0.88 -5.79 8.99
N PHE A 12 0.29 -4.71 8.47
CA PHE A 12 -0.55 -3.77 9.22
C PHE A 12 -1.90 -3.62 8.52
N TYR A 13 -2.93 -4.23 9.12
CA TYR A 13 -4.30 -4.22 8.61
C TYR A 13 -5.15 -3.17 9.30
N ALA A 14 -5.99 -2.48 8.54
CA ALA A 14 -7.10 -1.69 9.07
C ALA A 14 -8.23 -1.59 8.05
N SER A 15 -9.39 -1.05 8.47
CA SER A 15 -10.52 -0.79 7.58
C SER A 15 -10.35 0.43 6.67
N SER A 16 -9.19 1.11 6.70
CA SER A 16 -8.87 2.23 5.83
C SER A 16 -7.35 2.40 5.67
N ALA A 17 -6.91 2.92 4.53
CA ALA A 17 -5.49 3.14 4.24
C ALA A 17 -4.82 4.13 5.20
N ASP A 18 -5.51 5.20 5.59
CA ASP A 18 -4.96 6.18 6.54
C ASP A 18 -4.74 5.58 7.94
N THR A 19 -5.63 4.69 8.38
CA THR A 19 -5.51 4.02 9.69
C THR A 19 -4.39 3.00 9.68
N ALA A 20 -4.35 2.10 8.68
CA ALA A 20 -3.31 1.09 8.59
C ALA A 20 -1.90 1.71 8.48
N LEU A 21 -1.76 2.78 7.69
CA LEU A 21 -0.49 3.49 7.55
C LEU A 21 -0.07 4.21 8.84
N ARG A 22 -1.02 4.82 9.55
CA ARG A 22 -0.78 5.45 10.86
C ARG A 22 -0.34 4.42 11.90
N ASP A 23 -1.06 3.31 12.03
CA ASP A 23 -0.71 2.23 12.96
C ASP A 23 0.69 1.67 12.70
N LEU A 24 1.05 1.53 11.41
CA LEU A 24 2.40 1.13 10.99
C LEU A 24 3.46 2.13 11.44
N GLN A 25 3.23 3.42 11.20
CA GLN A 25 4.18 4.49 11.54
C GLN A 25 4.31 4.71 13.05
N ASP A 26 3.19 4.63 13.78
CA ASP A 26 3.13 4.73 15.26
C ASP A 26 3.86 3.54 15.91
N ALA A 27 3.83 2.36 15.29
CA ALA A 27 4.63 1.20 15.70
C ALA A 27 6.12 1.30 15.32
N HIS A 28 6.57 2.43 14.78
CA HIS A 28 7.94 2.70 14.33
C HIS A 28 8.43 1.80 13.19
N TYR A 29 7.54 1.31 12.34
CA TYR A 29 7.90 0.69 11.07
C TYR A 29 7.92 1.76 9.97
N LYS A 30 8.68 1.49 8.90
CA LYS A 30 8.63 2.28 7.67
C LYS A 30 7.78 1.52 6.65
N PRO A 31 6.79 2.16 6.00
CA PRO A 31 6.01 1.49 4.97
C PRO A 31 6.91 1.19 3.77
N LEU A 32 6.79 -0.02 3.22
CA LEU A 32 7.45 -0.34 1.97
C LEU A 32 6.69 0.26 0.78
N PHE A 33 7.44 0.83 -0.16
CA PHE A 33 6.94 1.11 -1.50
C PHE A 33 6.81 -0.21 -2.28
N MET A 34 5.99 -0.23 -3.32
CA MET A 34 5.70 -1.42 -4.13
C MET A 34 6.93 -2.25 -4.54
N PRO A 35 8.08 -1.65 -4.94
CA PRO A 35 9.26 -2.44 -5.28
C PRO A 35 9.80 -3.23 -4.10
N GLY A 36 9.75 -2.65 -2.88
CA GLY A 36 10.13 -3.36 -1.66
C GLY A 36 9.12 -4.43 -1.25
N VAL A 37 7.83 -4.21 -1.53
CA VAL A 37 6.78 -5.24 -1.34
C VAL A 37 7.02 -6.43 -2.27
N ILE A 38 7.32 -6.17 -3.55
CA ILE A 38 7.66 -7.20 -4.53
C ILE A 38 8.94 -7.94 -4.12
N ASP A 39 9.98 -7.21 -3.72
CA ASP A 39 11.25 -7.82 -3.28
C ASP A 39 11.04 -8.69 -2.03
N ALA A 40 10.19 -8.27 -1.09
CA ALA A 40 9.82 -9.06 0.08
C ALA A 40 9.06 -10.35 -0.30
N ARG A 41 8.10 -10.26 -1.23
CA ARG A 41 7.39 -11.45 -1.75
C ARG A 41 8.33 -12.43 -2.44
N LEU A 42 9.25 -11.93 -3.26
CA LEU A 42 10.26 -12.78 -3.91
C LEU A 42 11.17 -13.49 -2.89
N ALA A 43 11.34 -12.93 -1.69
CA ALA A 43 12.13 -13.51 -0.61
C ALA A 43 11.33 -14.44 0.32
N ASP A 44 10.02 -14.25 0.45
CA ASP A 44 9.12 -15.07 1.28
C ASP A 44 7.81 -15.34 0.55
N GLU A 45 7.65 -16.57 0.05
CA GLU A 45 6.47 -17.01 -0.68
C GLU A 45 5.17 -16.92 0.13
N ASN A 46 5.24 -16.92 1.47
CA ASN A 46 4.03 -16.75 2.28
C ASN A 46 3.38 -15.39 2.08
N LEU A 47 4.14 -14.35 1.70
CA LEU A 47 3.61 -13.03 1.42
C LEU A 47 2.82 -12.96 0.09
N PHE A 48 2.81 -14.02 -0.73
CA PHE A 48 1.88 -14.13 -1.86
C PHE A 48 0.47 -14.55 -1.41
N LYS A 49 0.30 -15.12 -0.22
CA LYS A 49 -1.03 -15.50 0.29
C LYS A 49 -1.89 -14.28 0.60
N THR A 50 -1.24 -13.21 1.03
CA THR A 50 -1.86 -11.97 1.46
C THR A 50 -1.75 -10.93 0.37
N TRP A 51 -2.84 -10.21 0.10
CA TRP A 51 -2.78 -9.01 -0.71
C TRP A 51 -2.12 -7.83 0.03
N LEU A 52 -1.33 -7.02 -0.67
CA LEU A 52 -0.55 -5.95 -0.02
C LEU A 52 -0.69 -4.62 -0.75
N LEU A 53 -1.09 -3.60 0.00
CA LEU A 53 -1.11 -2.20 -0.40
C LEU A 53 0.25 -1.55 -0.10
N SER A 54 0.62 -0.55 -0.90
CA SER A 54 1.83 0.25 -0.67
C SER A 54 1.53 1.74 -0.74
N THR A 55 2.42 2.57 -0.19
CA THR A 55 2.37 4.03 -0.37
C THR A 55 2.89 4.48 -1.75
N SER A 56 3.21 3.53 -2.65
CA SER A 56 3.39 3.85 -4.05
C SER A 56 2.04 4.18 -4.67
N MET A 57 2.04 5.08 -5.65
CA MET A 57 0.80 5.49 -6.29
C MET A 57 0.90 5.51 -7.81
N ARG A 58 -0.24 5.29 -8.44
CA ARG A 58 -0.51 5.67 -9.83
C ARG A 58 -1.28 6.99 -9.82
N ALA A 59 -0.71 8.05 -10.40
CA ALA A 59 -1.36 9.34 -10.55
C ALA A 59 -1.60 9.66 -12.03
N THR A 60 -2.79 10.15 -12.37
CA THR A 60 -3.16 10.52 -13.74
C THR A 60 -3.53 11.99 -13.79
N GLY A 61 -3.08 12.70 -14.83
CA GLY A 61 -3.38 14.12 -15.00
C GLY A 61 -2.80 14.69 -16.30
N LYS A 62 -2.97 15.99 -16.50
CA LYS A 62 -2.43 16.72 -17.65
C LYS A 62 -1.14 17.44 -17.28
N THR A 63 -0.14 17.40 -18.15
CA THR A 63 1.05 18.25 -18.03
C THR A 63 0.73 19.70 -18.39
N LYS A 64 1.70 20.60 -18.20
CA LYS A 64 1.57 22.01 -18.60
C LYS A 64 1.36 22.20 -20.10
N GLN A 65 1.77 21.23 -20.90
CA GLN A 65 1.56 21.19 -22.36
C GLN A 65 0.22 20.54 -22.74
N CYS A 66 -0.67 20.31 -21.77
CA CYS A 66 -1.99 19.68 -21.94
C CYS A 66 -1.95 18.21 -22.38
N SER A 67 -0.81 17.53 -22.30
CA SER A 67 -0.69 16.10 -22.59
C SER A 67 -1.13 15.28 -21.38
N GLY A 68 -2.01 14.30 -21.58
CA GLY A 68 -2.39 13.34 -20.54
C GLY A 68 -1.26 12.35 -20.24
N VAL A 69 -0.93 12.18 -18.97
CA VAL A 69 0.12 11.25 -18.52
C VAL A 69 -0.30 10.49 -17.27
N VAL A 70 0.28 9.31 -17.11
CA VAL A 70 0.14 8.46 -15.92
C VAL A 70 1.52 8.32 -15.29
N ILE A 71 1.60 8.53 -13.98
CA ILE A 71 2.83 8.51 -13.20
C ILE A 71 2.77 7.36 -12.19
N TYR A 72 3.80 6.52 -12.18
CA TYR A 72 4.01 5.55 -11.10
C TYR A 72 5.11 6.08 -10.19
N ALA A 73 4.77 6.39 -8.94
CA ALA A 73 5.68 6.97 -7.96
C ALA A 73 5.90 6.01 -6.80
N HIS A 74 7.16 5.60 -6.61
CA HIS A 74 7.66 4.70 -5.57
C HIS A 74 8.60 5.41 -4.59
N ILE A 75 8.32 6.69 -4.37
CA ILE A 75 9.06 7.59 -3.49
C ILE A 75 8.09 8.30 -2.55
N PRO A 76 8.58 8.94 -1.46
CA PRO A 76 7.74 9.79 -0.63
C PRO A 76 6.97 10.81 -1.47
N ASN A 77 5.66 10.80 -1.27
CA ASN A 77 4.69 11.61 -2.00
C ASN A 77 3.60 12.11 -1.04
N TYR A 78 2.67 12.90 -1.55
CA TYR A 78 1.58 13.48 -0.75
C TYR A 78 0.82 12.45 0.10
N PHE A 79 0.60 11.22 -0.41
CA PHE A 79 -0.10 10.14 0.29
C PHE A 79 0.81 9.21 1.10
N SER A 80 2.10 9.53 1.25
CA SER A 80 2.96 8.87 2.24
C SER A 80 2.68 9.32 3.68
N ASN A 81 1.80 10.32 3.86
CA ASN A 81 1.33 10.79 5.15
C ASN A 81 -0.14 10.38 5.35
N PRO A 82 -0.49 9.64 6.42
CA PRO A 82 -1.86 9.20 6.67
C PRO A 82 -2.86 10.35 6.82
N ALA A 83 -2.44 11.51 7.36
CA ALA A 83 -3.33 12.67 7.48
C ALA A 83 -3.75 13.22 6.10
N ASN A 84 -2.86 13.14 5.10
CA ASN A 84 -3.16 13.57 3.75
C ASN A 84 -4.09 12.59 3.02
N ILE A 85 -3.94 11.28 3.28
CA ILE A 85 -4.90 10.27 2.81
C ILE A 85 -6.29 10.59 3.37
N ARG A 86 -6.41 10.76 4.70
CA ARG A 86 -7.68 11.05 5.35
C ARG A 86 -8.33 12.32 4.79
N LYS A 87 -7.55 13.39 4.70
CA LYS A 87 -8.00 14.66 4.12
C LYS A 87 -8.53 14.49 2.69
N ALA A 88 -7.83 13.73 1.85
CA ALA A 88 -8.25 13.55 0.46
C ALA A 88 -9.53 12.70 0.33
N ILE A 89 -9.73 11.71 1.21
CA ILE A 89 -10.99 10.98 1.33
C ILE A 89 -12.13 11.93 1.74
N ASP A 90 -11.90 12.75 2.77
CA ASP A 90 -12.90 13.70 3.28
C ASP A 90 -13.28 14.79 2.25
N GLN A 91 -12.37 15.12 1.32
CA GLN A 91 -12.61 16.05 0.21
C GLN A 91 -13.39 15.44 -0.97
N GLY A 92 -13.76 14.17 -0.86
CA GLY A 92 -14.53 13.44 -1.86
C GLY A 92 -13.66 12.83 -2.96
N LEU A 93 -14.09 11.66 -3.41
CA LEU A 93 -13.41 10.86 -4.42
C LEU A 93 -14.00 11.12 -5.82
N VAL A 94 -13.17 10.94 -6.85
CA VAL A 94 -13.60 10.96 -8.26
C VAL A 94 -13.47 9.53 -8.78
N ASN A 95 -14.59 8.83 -8.98
CA ASN A 95 -14.60 7.41 -9.33
C ASN A 95 -13.68 6.56 -8.42
N TYR A 96 -13.73 6.82 -7.11
CA TYR A 96 -12.89 6.21 -6.08
C TYR A 96 -11.40 6.59 -6.08
N ALA A 97 -10.92 7.40 -7.03
CA ALA A 97 -9.60 8.00 -6.98
C ALA A 97 -9.59 9.25 -6.07
N VAL A 98 -8.47 9.49 -5.39
CA VAL A 98 -8.29 10.71 -4.58
C VAL A 98 -7.73 11.84 -5.44
N LYS A 99 -8.12 13.08 -5.14
CA LYS A 99 -7.55 14.27 -5.79
C LYS A 99 -6.12 14.47 -5.32
N VAL A 100 -5.21 14.75 -6.27
CA VAL A 100 -3.82 15.12 -5.99
C VAL A 100 -3.69 16.64 -6.05
N PRO A 101 -2.98 17.28 -5.12
CA PRO A 101 -2.61 18.68 -5.28
C PRO A 101 -1.82 18.87 -6.60
N GLN A 102 -2.18 19.86 -7.42
CA GLN A 102 -1.52 20.10 -8.70
C GLN A 102 0.00 20.27 -8.55
N GLU A 103 0.45 20.94 -7.48
CA GLU A 103 1.87 21.14 -7.19
C GLU A 103 2.63 19.81 -6.98
N GLU A 104 1.99 18.84 -6.33
CA GLU A 104 2.57 17.50 -6.14
C GLU A 104 2.63 16.76 -7.48
N PHE A 105 1.57 16.83 -8.27
CA PHE A 105 1.56 16.20 -9.60
C PHE A 105 2.65 16.78 -10.50
N ASP A 106 2.76 18.11 -10.58
CA ASP A 106 3.81 18.82 -11.32
C ASP A 106 5.22 18.46 -10.83
N ARG A 107 5.40 18.30 -9.51
CA ARG A 107 6.68 17.86 -8.92
C ARG A 107 7.06 16.48 -9.45
N LEU A 108 6.12 15.55 -9.50
CA LEU A 108 6.36 14.18 -9.95
C LEU A 108 6.61 14.10 -11.45
N VAL A 109 5.89 14.88 -12.27
CA VAL A 109 6.17 15.01 -13.71
C VAL A 109 7.62 15.44 -13.91
N LYS A 110 8.06 16.52 -13.25
CA LYS A 110 9.44 17.01 -13.35
C LYS A 110 10.49 15.98 -12.91
N LEU A 111 10.17 15.17 -11.89
CA LEU A 111 11.08 14.11 -11.44
C LEU A 111 11.18 13.00 -12.48
N ALA A 112 10.05 12.56 -13.06
CA ALA A 112 10.03 11.55 -14.10
C ALA A 112 10.78 12.01 -15.37
N GLU A 113 10.56 13.25 -15.82
CA GLU A 113 11.25 13.85 -16.97
C GLU A 113 12.77 13.92 -16.77
N LYS A 114 13.22 14.05 -15.51
CA LYS A 114 14.64 14.02 -15.13
C LYS A 114 15.20 12.60 -14.96
N GLY A 115 14.40 11.57 -15.18
CA GLY A 115 14.81 10.17 -14.97
C GLY A 115 15.05 9.83 -13.49
N ALA A 116 14.33 10.48 -12.56
CA ALA A 116 14.47 10.19 -11.15
C ALA A 116 14.12 8.72 -10.86
N LYS A 117 15.03 8.01 -10.19
CA LYS A 117 14.81 6.62 -9.79
C LYS A 117 13.55 6.51 -8.94
N GLY A 118 12.67 5.57 -9.28
CA GLY A 118 11.41 5.37 -8.56
C GLY A 118 10.23 6.21 -9.04
N VAL A 119 10.39 7.02 -10.10
CA VAL A 119 9.27 7.74 -10.71
C VAL A 119 9.25 7.47 -12.20
N HIS A 120 8.15 6.91 -12.70
CA HIS A 120 7.97 6.54 -14.10
C HIS A 120 6.82 7.31 -14.70
N ILE A 121 6.97 7.69 -15.96
CA ILE A 121 5.91 8.34 -16.74
C ILE A 121 5.50 7.43 -17.90
N VAL A 122 4.20 7.26 -18.07
CA VAL A 122 3.58 6.52 -19.17
C VAL A 122 2.62 7.47 -19.86
N PRO A 123 2.64 7.60 -21.20
CA PRO A 123 1.62 8.36 -21.91
C PRO A 123 0.24 7.79 -21.62
N TYR A 124 -0.73 8.65 -21.27
CA TYR A 124 -2.07 8.20 -20.89
C TYR A 124 -2.73 7.37 -22.01
N GLU A 125 -2.61 7.80 -23.26
CA GLU A 125 -3.17 7.08 -24.42
C GLU A 125 -2.57 5.67 -24.60
N THR A 126 -1.32 5.46 -24.17
CA THR A 126 -0.69 4.14 -24.21
C THR A 126 -1.33 3.21 -23.18
N LEU A 127 -1.51 3.67 -21.94
CA LEU A 127 -2.14 2.86 -20.90
C LEU A 127 -3.64 2.63 -21.20
N LYS A 128 -4.35 3.66 -21.66
CA LYS A 128 -5.78 3.59 -22.00
C LYS A 128 -6.11 2.51 -23.03
N LYS A 129 -5.22 2.30 -24.01
CA LYS A 129 -5.39 1.29 -25.07
C LYS A 129 -4.97 -0.11 -24.64
N ALA A 130 -4.22 -0.23 -23.55
CA ALA A 130 -3.79 -1.52 -23.03
C ALA A 130 -4.95 -2.23 -22.32
N ALA A 131 -4.93 -3.57 -22.34
CA ALA A 131 -5.95 -4.36 -21.65
C ALA A 131 -5.95 -4.06 -20.14
N SER A 132 -7.12 -4.05 -19.51
CA SER A 132 -7.25 -4.02 -18.05
C SER A 132 -7.97 -5.30 -17.65
N GLY A 133 -7.28 -6.19 -16.93
CA GLY A 133 -7.76 -7.53 -16.62
C GLY A 133 -6.65 -8.58 -16.64
N TYR A 134 -7.04 -9.84 -16.79
CA TYR A 134 -6.09 -10.93 -16.91
C TYR A 134 -5.34 -10.86 -18.25
N VAL A 135 -4.01 -10.91 -18.18
CA VAL A 135 -3.09 -10.90 -19.32
C VAL A 135 -2.24 -12.17 -19.27
N PRO A 136 -1.95 -12.83 -20.41
CA PRO A 136 -0.99 -13.94 -20.46
C PRO A 136 0.38 -13.56 -19.87
N LEU A 137 1.02 -14.47 -19.13
CA LEU A 137 2.30 -14.20 -18.46
C LEU A 137 3.44 -13.83 -19.42
N ASP A 138 3.43 -14.41 -20.63
CA ASP A 138 4.41 -14.11 -21.70
C ASP A 138 4.19 -12.74 -22.35
N GLU A 139 2.98 -12.18 -22.26
CA GLU A 139 2.64 -10.82 -22.71
C GLU A 139 2.76 -9.78 -21.59
N ALA A 140 2.73 -10.20 -20.33
CA ALA A 140 2.67 -9.32 -19.17
C ALA A 140 3.84 -8.32 -19.08
N LEU A 141 5.06 -8.70 -19.50
CA LEU A 141 6.21 -7.79 -19.50
C LEU A 141 6.10 -6.66 -20.54
N ALA A 142 5.36 -6.88 -21.64
CA ALA A 142 5.12 -5.87 -22.66
C ALA A 142 4.00 -4.89 -22.25
N HIS A 143 3.19 -5.24 -21.26
CA HIS A 143 2.12 -4.39 -20.78
C HIS A 143 2.67 -3.08 -20.16
N PRO A 144 2.14 -1.89 -20.54
CA PRO A 144 2.74 -0.60 -20.17
C PRO A 144 2.71 -0.28 -18.67
N GLN A 145 1.89 -0.97 -17.88
CA GLN A 145 1.87 -0.86 -16.41
C GLN A 145 2.99 -1.66 -15.74
N THR A 146 3.40 -2.81 -16.28
CA THR A 146 4.16 -3.82 -15.52
C THR A 146 5.54 -3.33 -15.08
N ILE A 147 6.34 -2.79 -16.00
CA ILE A 147 7.69 -2.32 -15.69
C ILE A 147 7.66 -1.09 -14.76
N PRO A 148 6.82 -0.05 -15.02
CA PRO A 148 6.65 1.05 -14.09
C PRO A 148 6.21 0.61 -12.70
N PHE A 149 5.20 -0.27 -12.61
CA PHE A 149 4.65 -0.77 -11.35
C PHE A 149 5.72 -1.51 -10.50
N CYS A 150 6.52 -2.35 -11.15
CA CYS A 150 7.64 -3.06 -10.52
C CYS A 150 8.89 -2.20 -10.32
N ASN A 151 8.87 -0.93 -10.74
CA ASN A 151 10.01 -0.01 -10.72
C ASN A 151 11.29 -0.62 -11.34
N GLY A 152 11.16 -1.22 -12.53
CA GLY A 152 12.30 -1.72 -13.30
C GLY A 152 12.08 -3.08 -13.93
N LYS A 153 12.67 -3.25 -15.11
CA LYS A 153 12.54 -4.45 -15.94
C LYS A 153 13.04 -5.71 -15.24
N GLU A 154 14.22 -5.66 -14.62
CA GLU A 154 14.81 -6.82 -13.93
C GLU A 154 13.90 -7.36 -12.81
N ARG A 155 13.22 -6.47 -12.07
CA ARG A 155 12.29 -6.89 -11.01
C ARG A 155 11.03 -7.50 -11.62
N ALA A 156 10.49 -6.90 -12.67
CA ALA A 156 9.34 -7.44 -13.38
C ALA A 156 9.62 -8.84 -13.96
N GLU A 157 10.80 -9.04 -14.56
CA GLU A 157 11.24 -10.32 -15.13
C GLU A 157 11.37 -11.44 -14.09
N LYS A 158 11.63 -11.10 -12.81
CA LYS A 158 11.62 -12.07 -11.71
C LYS A 158 10.21 -12.29 -11.15
N TYR A 159 9.45 -11.21 -10.99
CA TYR A 159 8.16 -11.25 -10.32
C TYR A 159 7.07 -11.93 -11.15
N VAL A 160 6.95 -11.59 -12.43
CA VAL A 160 5.88 -12.12 -13.30
C VAL A 160 5.93 -13.66 -13.40
N PRO A 161 7.07 -14.31 -13.69
CA PRO A 161 7.13 -15.77 -13.69
C PRO A 161 6.87 -16.38 -12.31
N LYS A 162 7.32 -15.72 -11.23
CA LYS A 162 7.11 -16.22 -9.87
C LYS A 162 5.63 -16.23 -9.47
N VAL A 163 4.84 -15.26 -9.93
CA VAL A 163 3.37 -15.27 -9.80
C VAL A 163 2.78 -16.52 -10.46
N GLY A 164 3.21 -16.85 -11.68
CA GLY A 164 2.77 -18.06 -12.39
C GLY A 164 3.10 -19.35 -11.66
N GLU A 165 4.28 -19.43 -11.04
CA GLU A 165 4.72 -20.57 -10.23
C GLU A 165 3.88 -20.69 -8.94
N VAL A 166 3.77 -19.61 -8.17
CA VAL A 166 3.13 -19.63 -6.83
C VAL A 166 1.62 -19.86 -6.92
N TYR A 167 0.94 -19.24 -7.88
CA TYR A 167 -0.51 -19.40 -8.06
C TYR A 167 -0.87 -20.51 -9.07
N ASN A 168 0.11 -21.19 -9.65
CA ASN A 168 -0.08 -22.23 -10.67
C ASN A 168 -0.99 -21.76 -11.82
N THR A 169 -0.65 -20.62 -12.41
CA THR A 169 -1.46 -19.91 -13.42
C THR A 169 -0.64 -19.58 -14.67
N LYS A 170 -1.32 -19.30 -15.78
CA LYS A 170 -0.73 -18.81 -17.04
C LYS A 170 -1.07 -17.36 -17.34
N THR A 171 -1.85 -16.72 -16.47
CA THR A 171 -2.26 -15.32 -16.59
C THR A 171 -1.95 -14.59 -15.30
N ILE A 172 -1.86 -13.27 -15.37
CA ILE A 172 -1.76 -12.37 -14.22
C ILE A 172 -2.75 -11.23 -14.40
N GLY A 173 -3.43 -10.82 -13.32
CA GLY A 173 -4.24 -9.61 -13.34
C GLY A 173 -3.36 -8.38 -13.52
N ILE A 174 -3.63 -7.55 -14.51
CA ILE A 174 -3.02 -6.23 -14.66
C ILE A 174 -4.14 -5.23 -14.85
N TRP A 175 -4.47 -4.54 -13.77
CA TRP A 175 -5.68 -3.76 -13.72
C TRP A 175 -5.40 -2.27 -13.60
N HIS A 176 -6.11 -1.51 -14.42
CA HIS A 176 -6.07 -0.05 -14.42
C HIS A 176 -7.44 0.57 -14.75
N SER A 177 -7.55 1.89 -14.55
CA SER A 177 -8.79 2.64 -14.76
C SER A 177 -8.52 3.92 -15.56
N ASP A 178 -9.56 4.42 -16.22
CA ASP A 178 -9.54 5.73 -16.87
C ASP A 178 -9.71 6.84 -15.81
N ASP A 179 -8.58 7.46 -15.48
CA ASP A 179 -8.48 8.46 -14.42
C ASP A 179 -8.09 9.86 -14.94
N LEU A 180 -8.27 10.13 -16.25
CA LEU A 180 -7.98 11.47 -16.79
C LEU A 180 -9.18 12.42 -16.60
N TYR A 181 -9.12 13.22 -15.54
CA TYR A 181 -10.13 14.23 -15.21
C TYR A 181 -9.57 15.66 -15.29
N ASP A 182 -10.38 16.66 -14.91
CA ASP A 182 -9.98 18.08 -14.87
C ASP A 182 -8.88 18.37 -13.85
N GLN A 183 -8.87 17.61 -12.74
CA GLN A 183 -7.83 17.66 -11.72
C GLN A 183 -7.05 16.35 -11.72
N PRO A 184 -5.75 16.36 -11.38
CA PRO A 184 -5.00 15.13 -11.26
C PRO A 184 -5.56 14.30 -10.11
N VAL A 185 -5.71 12.99 -10.35
CA VAL A 185 -6.18 12.04 -9.35
C VAL A 185 -5.16 10.91 -9.20
N ALA A 186 -5.18 10.22 -8.08
CA ALA A 186 -4.30 9.09 -7.83
C ALA A 186 -5.01 7.93 -7.15
N ARG A 187 -4.33 6.78 -7.20
CA ARG A 187 -4.65 5.51 -6.55
C ARG A 187 -3.38 4.92 -5.94
N LEU A 188 -3.49 4.33 -4.76
CA LEU A 188 -2.39 3.54 -4.22
C LEU A 188 -2.22 2.26 -5.03
N LEU A 189 -0.99 1.76 -5.09
CA LEU A 189 -0.69 0.51 -5.77
C LEU A 189 -0.85 -0.66 -4.81
N TYR A 190 -1.49 -1.72 -5.31
CA TYR A 190 -1.77 -2.95 -4.60
C TYR A 190 -1.26 -4.16 -5.40
N VAL A 191 -0.76 -5.17 -4.70
CA VAL A 191 -0.49 -6.49 -5.28
C VAL A 191 -1.42 -7.54 -4.69
N GLY A 192 -1.97 -8.34 -5.59
CA GLY A 192 -2.96 -9.37 -5.33
C GLY A 192 -2.54 -10.51 -4.42
N GLY A 193 -3.49 -11.15 -3.75
CA GLY A 193 -3.30 -12.38 -2.96
C GLY A 193 -3.71 -13.63 -3.77
N VAL A 194 -4.03 -14.73 -3.07
CA VAL A 194 -4.45 -16.01 -3.69
C VAL A 194 -5.78 -15.91 -4.45
N ASP A 195 -6.73 -15.11 -3.97
CA ASP A 195 -8.07 -15.01 -4.55
C ASP A 195 -8.21 -13.90 -5.60
N ASP A 196 -7.17 -13.09 -5.79
CA ASP A 196 -7.20 -11.89 -6.62
C ASP A 196 -5.77 -11.53 -7.05
N ASP A 197 -5.15 -12.34 -7.92
CA ASP A 197 -3.74 -12.27 -8.27
C ASP A 197 -3.43 -11.19 -9.31
N GLY A 198 -2.46 -10.31 -9.02
CA GLY A 198 -2.05 -9.32 -10.02
C GLY A 198 -1.43 -8.02 -9.51
N LEU A 199 -1.29 -7.10 -10.45
CA LEU A 199 -0.77 -5.74 -10.33
C LEU A 199 -1.94 -4.75 -10.43
N TYR A 200 -2.35 -4.14 -9.32
CA TYR A 200 -3.57 -3.32 -9.28
C TYR A 200 -3.18 -1.85 -9.18
N GLY A 201 -3.47 -1.12 -10.25
CA GLY A 201 -3.39 0.33 -10.28
C GLY A 201 -4.70 1.02 -9.94
N PHE A 202 -5.78 0.29 -9.62
CA PHE A 202 -7.14 0.85 -9.52
C PHE A 202 -7.76 0.85 -8.10
N ASP A 203 -7.01 0.45 -7.08
CA ASP A 203 -7.53 0.18 -5.73
C ASP A 203 -8.06 1.42 -4.99
N TYR A 204 -8.84 1.17 -3.93
CA TYR A 204 -9.61 2.14 -3.16
C TYR A 204 -8.87 2.62 -1.91
N PHE A 205 -8.94 3.92 -1.59
CA PHE A 205 -8.33 4.46 -0.37
C PHE A 205 -9.16 4.24 0.91
N TYR A 206 -10.45 3.98 0.77
CA TYR A 206 -11.41 3.98 1.88
C TYR A 206 -11.83 2.59 2.36
N ASP A 207 -11.34 1.53 1.70
CA ASP A 207 -11.63 0.14 2.07
C ASP A 207 -10.49 -0.45 2.91
N ILE A 208 -10.62 -1.73 3.25
CA ILE A 208 -9.61 -2.51 3.98
C ILE A 208 -8.24 -2.31 3.33
N ALA A 209 -7.23 -2.01 4.15
CA ALA A 209 -5.86 -1.81 3.72
C ALA A 209 -4.91 -2.71 4.51
N CYS A 210 -3.89 -3.25 3.83
CA CYS A 210 -2.81 -4.04 4.42
C CYS A 210 -1.46 -3.51 3.92
N PHE A 211 -0.72 -2.79 4.77
CA PHE A 211 0.63 -2.34 4.43
C PHE A 211 1.69 -3.29 5.00
N LEU A 212 2.78 -3.49 4.24
CA LEU A 212 3.97 -4.16 4.75
C LEU A 212 4.95 -3.12 5.32
N GLY A 213 5.20 -3.20 6.62
CA GLY A 213 6.17 -2.37 7.33
C GLY A 213 7.51 -3.07 7.50
N VAL A 214 8.59 -2.31 7.44
CA VAL A 214 9.96 -2.78 7.74
C VAL A 214 10.57 -1.96 8.88
N ARG A 215 11.29 -2.63 9.77
CA ARG A 215 12.08 -1.99 10.82
C ARG A 215 13.46 -2.63 10.93
N SER A 216 14.49 -1.81 11.21
CA SER A 216 15.82 -2.35 11.51
C SER A 216 15.79 -3.11 12.83
N SER A 217 16.49 -4.24 12.88
CA SER A 217 16.47 -5.12 14.04
C SER A 217 17.07 -4.46 15.29
N ALA A 218 17.97 -3.50 15.13
CA ALA A 218 18.47 -2.66 16.22
C ALA A 218 17.36 -1.83 16.89
N SER A 219 16.41 -1.30 16.10
CA SER A 219 15.23 -0.60 16.63
C SER A 219 14.18 -1.57 17.20
N ALA A 220 14.12 -2.81 16.70
CA ALA A 220 13.26 -3.85 17.26
C ALA A 220 13.71 -4.31 18.66
N VAL A 221 15.02 -4.39 18.90
CA VAL A 221 15.59 -4.70 20.24
C VAL A 221 15.28 -3.57 21.23
N SER A 222 15.43 -2.30 20.83
CA SER A 222 15.10 -1.16 21.70
C SER A 222 13.60 -1.07 22.01
N ALA A 223 12.71 -1.33 21.04
CA ALA A 223 11.27 -1.35 21.26
C ALA A 223 10.81 -2.52 22.15
N SER A 224 11.41 -3.70 21.99
CA SER A 224 11.13 -4.86 22.87
C SER A 224 11.69 -4.66 24.29
N GLN A 225 12.80 -3.93 24.43
CA GLN A 225 13.34 -3.54 25.74
C GLN A 225 12.57 -2.38 26.39
N GLN A 226 12.02 -1.43 25.65
CA GLN A 226 11.12 -0.40 26.18
C GLN A 226 9.75 -0.97 26.58
N ASN A 227 9.18 -1.89 25.79
CA ASN A 227 7.94 -2.60 26.13
C ASN A 227 8.10 -3.62 27.27
N SER A 228 9.32 -3.87 27.75
CA SER A 228 9.58 -4.69 28.95
C SER A 228 9.52 -3.90 30.26
N LYS A 229 9.40 -2.56 30.20
CA LYS A 229 9.34 -1.67 31.38
C LYS A 229 8.00 -0.97 31.59
N GLU A 230 7.08 -1.01 30.62
CA GLU A 230 5.71 -0.60 30.87
C GLU A 230 4.89 -1.79 31.39
N PRO A 231 4.08 -1.62 32.44
CA PRO A 231 3.16 -2.67 32.87
C PRO A 231 2.27 -3.01 31.69
N ARG A 232 2.36 -4.25 31.18
CA ARG A 232 1.43 -4.75 30.16
C ARG A 232 0.01 -4.48 30.66
N GLU A 233 -0.69 -3.57 29.97
CA GLU A 233 -2.10 -3.34 30.21
C GLU A 233 -2.79 -4.70 30.09
N SER A 234 -3.43 -5.15 31.17
CA SER A 234 -4.05 -6.47 31.19
C SER A 234 -5.09 -6.57 30.06
N THR A 235 -5.28 -7.76 29.50
CA THR A 235 -6.30 -8.01 28.47
C THR A 235 -7.69 -7.50 28.93
N TYR A 236 -7.97 -7.58 30.23
CA TYR A 236 -9.12 -6.95 30.87
C TYR A 236 -9.18 -5.43 30.63
N SER A 237 -8.11 -4.69 30.92
CA SER A 237 -8.05 -3.24 30.76
C SER A 237 -8.19 -2.80 29.30
N GLN A 238 -7.58 -3.55 28.37
CA GLN A 238 -7.70 -3.30 26.93
C GLN A 238 -9.14 -3.45 26.44
N ILE A 239 -9.81 -4.54 26.83
CA ILE A 239 -11.22 -4.78 26.47
C ILE A 239 -12.13 -3.74 27.11
N MET A 240 -11.89 -3.40 28.38
CA MET A 240 -12.67 -2.37 29.06
C MET A 240 -12.54 -1.00 28.39
N ARG A 241 -11.35 -0.63 27.90
CA ARG A 241 -11.13 0.61 27.15
C ARG A 241 -11.92 0.64 25.84
N MET A 242 -11.97 -0.48 25.10
CA MET A 242 -12.70 -0.56 23.82
C MET A 242 -14.21 -0.55 23.99
N VAL A 243 -14.73 -1.23 25.02
CA VAL A 243 -16.17 -1.50 25.14
C VAL A 243 -16.89 -0.47 26.02
N ARG A 244 -16.20 0.16 26.99
CA ARG A 244 -16.83 1.14 27.91
C ARG A 244 -17.48 2.35 27.20
N PRO A 245 -16.93 2.92 26.11
CA PRO A 245 -17.59 3.99 25.36
C PRO A 245 -18.87 3.54 24.63
N LEU A 246 -19.00 2.24 24.34
CA LEU A 246 -20.10 1.67 23.58
C LEU A 246 -21.31 1.29 24.46
N VAL A 247 -21.18 1.44 25.77
CA VAL A 247 -22.19 1.03 26.74
C VAL A 247 -22.60 2.22 27.61
N THR A 248 -23.90 2.37 27.85
CA THR A 248 -24.42 3.43 28.72
C THR A 248 -23.91 3.27 30.16
N LYS A 249 -23.70 4.38 30.89
CA LYS A 249 -23.16 4.38 32.26
C LYS A 249 -23.92 3.42 33.21
N ARG A 250 -25.24 3.28 33.05
CA ARG A 250 -26.09 2.36 33.84
C ARG A 250 -25.69 0.88 33.70
N ASN A 251 -25.03 0.51 32.60
CA ASN A 251 -24.67 -0.87 32.28
C ASN A 251 -23.17 -1.17 32.47
N HIS A 252 -22.35 -0.20 32.91
CA HIS A 252 -20.91 -0.39 33.10
C HIS A 252 -20.58 -1.49 34.12
N GLY A 253 -21.31 -1.56 35.24
CA GLY A 253 -21.08 -2.62 36.24
C GLY A 253 -21.35 -4.03 35.71
N LYS A 254 -22.41 -4.21 34.92
CA LYS A 254 -22.74 -5.50 34.28
C LYS A 254 -21.72 -5.88 33.20
N LEU A 255 -21.17 -4.89 32.48
CA LEU A 255 -20.10 -5.09 31.51
C LEU A 255 -18.82 -5.54 32.20
N GLU A 256 -18.39 -4.84 33.27
CA GLU A 256 -17.18 -5.19 34.02
C GLU A 256 -17.26 -6.60 34.60
N GLU A 257 -18.41 -6.99 35.16
CA GLU A 257 -18.60 -8.34 35.70
C GLU A 257 -18.53 -9.41 34.60
N ARG A 258 -19.11 -9.15 33.42
CA ARG A 258 -19.07 -10.07 32.28
C ARG A 258 -17.66 -10.24 31.70
N VAL A 259 -16.93 -9.13 31.55
CA VAL A 259 -15.55 -9.17 31.04
C VAL A 259 -14.65 -9.83 32.08
N ARG A 260 -14.81 -9.55 33.37
CA ARG A 260 -14.03 -10.19 34.45
C ARG A 260 -14.27 -11.69 34.56
N LYS A 261 -15.44 -12.22 34.18
CA LYS A 261 -15.70 -13.68 34.18
C LYS A 261 -15.00 -14.43 33.04
N GLN A 262 -14.47 -13.72 32.05
CA GLN A 262 -13.81 -14.30 30.87
C GLN A 262 -12.27 -14.36 31.01
N PHE A 263 -11.72 -13.80 32.09
CA PHE A 263 -10.28 -13.71 32.38
C PHE A 263 -9.99 -14.01 33.85
#